data_AF-A0A4T0W4V2-F1
#
_entry.id   AF-A0A4T0W4V2-F1
#
_cell.length_a   1.000
_cell.length_b   1.000
_cell.length_c   1.000
_cell.angle_alpha   90.00
_cell.angle_beta   90.00
_cell.angle_gamma   90.00
#
_symmetry.space_group_name_H-M   'P 1'
#
loop_
_entity.id
_entity.type
_entity.pdbx_description
1 polymer ?
#
loop_
_entity_poly.entity_id
_entity_poly.type
_entity_poly.pdbx_seq_one_letter_code
_entity_poly.pdbx_strand_id
1 'polypeptide(L)'
;MRSAEKSPRHIIVADWNDQPMDMYLIRFRDTGYIPTCANSLTLNGRGGTRCESARDIEDAGGPGRNERGCLWRIPGHEYTNVEYCTETRPELEIVQAEPGEEWVWINFIHSGAHHSLAISIDEHEFWVVAADGDILVKLDKPPGDYAIRLHSLRFEQMIQGAGILRYATNKALTEHSNRIVPNTKPWLHLNGSVINAADKAMDETKLAPYPHRPPPDKADFTLRFMVNKTGPSTNGSVVDLIIENGAQVDSSHPFHKHNHKVWIIAQGDGGFPWRDVNDAVRNGGAKHFNLVNPPFRDGFTLEAGEGKFVVVRYKIYFPAVSMLHCHMIHHFAGPSARDGPLGQILPELVTSIHEMLPSRAIGRARPFLRPRKPATTRTTTLRTTSTNSSPSTSRAAQRLLDRVPLRFQKYTAGLRKAPLSHVVAFLVLHEITAVVPLLGLFGLFHYTDFLPLGYVTGHWAGYVRDGVGMAERYFSRKGWFGFEAGDRGTMTGELDRSEGSEATGSTEDAADSTQDLMERWQKDAKYKVVVEVAMAWAITKALLPARILVSVWGTPWFAGVMGRARSVFRSRR
;
A
#
# COMPACT_ATOMS: atom_id res chain seq x y z
N MET A 1 -6.54 -7.15 -37.44
CA MET A 1 -6.62 -7.41 -35.98
C MET A 1 -5.84 -8.65 -35.54
N ARG A 2 -6.24 -9.90 -35.84
CA ARG A 2 -5.50 -11.12 -35.37
C ARG A 2 -4.01 -11.17 -35.75
N SER A 3 -3.63 -10.55 -36.88
CA SER A 3 -2.21 -10.45 -37.24
C SER A 3 -1.44 -9.53 -36.30
N ALA A 4 -2.04 -8.43 -35.86
CA ALA A 4 -1.43 -7.44 -34.97
C ALA A 4 -1.14 -8.02 -33.58
N GLU A 5 -1.97 -8.95 -33.10
CA GLU A 5 -1.76 -9.68 -31.84
C GLU A 5 -0.44 -10.46 -31.81
N LYS A 6 0.09 -10.87 -32.97
CA LYS A 6 1.36 -11.61 -33.06
C LYS A 6 2.58 -10.72 -32.89
N SER A 7 2.42 -9.40 -32.99
CA SER A 7 3.51 -8.44 -32.97
C SER A 7 3.07 -7.17 -32.22
N PRO A 8 2.79 -7.25 -30.91
CA PRO A 8 2.45 -6.07 -30.12
C PRO A 8 3.67 -5.14 -29.96
N ARG A 9 3.42 -3.83 -30.03
CA ARG A 9 4.42 -2.78 -29.78
C ARG A 9 4.28 -2.34 -28.32
N HIS A 10 5.30 -2.61 -27.51
CA HIS A 10 5.29 -2.28 -26.08
C HIS A 10 5.93 -0.91 -25.84
N ILE A 11 5.23 -0.04 -25.12
CA ILE A 11 5.65 1.32 -24.85
C ILE A 11 5.56 1.57 -23.35
N ILE A 12 6.70 1.80 -22.71
CA ILE A 12 6.75 2.27 -21.33
C ILE A 12 6.62 3.78 -21.35
N VAL A 13 5.60 4.31 -20.69
CA VAL A 13 5.44 5.75 -20.48
C VAL A 13 5.83 6.11 -19.05
N ALA A 14 6.58 7.19 -18.89
CA ALA A 14 7.05 7.65 -17.59
C ALA A 14 7.27 9.16 -17.58
N ASP A 15 7.07 9.77 -16.42
CA ASP A 15 7.67 11.05 -16.11
C ASP A 15 9.19 10.89 -15.89
N TRP A 16 9.94 11.91 -16.23
CA TRP A 16 11.39 11.92 -16.10
C TRP A 16 11.86 13.24 -15.50
N ASN A 17 12.86 13.14 -14.64
CA ASN A 17 13.50 14.28 -13.99
C ASN A 17 15.00 14.28 -14.22
N ASP A 18 15.59 15.47 -14.22
CA ASP A 18 17.05 15.65 -14.35
C ASP A 18 17.82 15.26 -13.09
N GLN A 19 17.13 15.24 -11.94
CA GLN A 19 17.66 14.72 -10.68
C GLN A 19 17.04 13.35 -10.34
N PRO A 20 17.79 12.47 -9.65
CA PRO A 20 17.25 11.20 -9.22
C PRO A 20 16.22 11.38 -8.10
N MET A 21 15.28 10.43 -7.99
CA MET A 21 14.13 10.53 -7.08
C MET A 21 14.53 10.54 -5.59
N ASP A 22 15.65 9.92 -5.22
CA ASP A 22 16.20 9.99 -3.86
C ASP A 22 16.52 11.43 -3.44
N MET A 23 17.05 12.25 -4.34
CA MET A 23 17.28 13.68 -4.09
C MET A 23 15.97 14.44 -3.88
N TYR A 24 14.93 14.15 -4.69
CA TYR A 24 13.61 14.76 -4.51
C TYR A 24 12.93 14.34 -3.21
N LEU A 25 13.06 13.07 -2.81
CA LEU A 25 12.50 12.57 -1.55
C LEU A 25 13.24 13.16 -0.33
N ILE A 26 14.55 13.35 -0.41
CA ILE A 26 15.32 14.05 0.62
C ILE A 26 14.88 15.52 0.71
N ARG A 27 14.76 16.21 -0.44
CA ARG A 27 14.24 17.59 -0.50
C ARG A 27 12.85 17.67 0.14
N PHE A 28 11.95 16.75 -0.21
CA PHE A 28 10.61 16.71 0.34
C PHE A 28 10.60 16.51 1.85
N ARG A 29 11.40 15.57 2.37
CA ARG A 29 11.52 15.32 3.82
C ARG A 29 12.04 16.55 4.57
N ASP A 30 13.04 17.23 4.03
CA ASP A 30 13.76 18.28 4.75
C ASP A 30 13.10 19.67 4.62
N THR A 31 12.41 19.93 3.50
CA THR A 31 11.82 21.26 3.22
C THR A 31 10.30 21.26 3.13
N GLY A 32 9.66 20.09 3.06
CA GLY A 32 8.24 19.96 2.77
C GLY A 32 7.86 20.18 1.29
N TYR A 33 8.84 20.42 0.41
CA TYR A 33 8.59 20.65 -1.02
C TYR A 33 8.25 19.35 -1.75
N ILE A 34 6.99 19.19 -2.14
CA ILE A 34 6.47 17.97 -2.76
C ILE A 34 6.96 17.87 -4.21
N PRO A 35 7.51 16.72 -4.67
CA PRO A 35 8.00 16.57 -6.04
C PRO A 35 6.86 16.25 -7.01
N THR A 36 6.03 17.26 -7.29
CA THR A 36 4.84 17.14 -8.15
C THR A 36 5.09 17.45 -9.62
N CYS A 37 6.28 17.95 -9.96
CA CYS A 37 6.61 18.38 -11.31
C CYS A 37 7.74 17.55 -11.93
N ALA A 38 7.54 17.18 -13.21
CA ALA A 38 8.46 16.44 -14.06
C ALA A 38 9.20 17.34 -15.07
N ASN A 39 10.36 16.92 -15.59
CA ASN A 39 11.06 17.61 -16.68
C ASN A 39 10.49 17.23 -18.05
N SER A 40 10.11 15.97 -18.22
CA SER A 40 9.53 15.49 -19.47
C SER A 40 8.62 14.29 -19.23
N LEU A 41 7.73 14.02 -20.19
CA LEU A 41 7.05 12.75 -20.33
C LEU A 41 7.72 11.98 -21.48
N THR A 42 8.07 10.72 -21.22
CA THR A 42 8.87 9.89 -22.13
C THR A 42 8.12 8.65 -22.57
N LEU A 43 8.45 8.15 -23.76
CA LEU A 43 8.02 6.86 -24.31
C LEU A 43 9.28 6.01 -24.52
N ASN A 44 9.39 4.83 -23.90
CA ASN A 44 10.56 3.97 -23.92
C ASN A 44 11.88 4.71 -23.59
N GLY A 45 11.83 5.68 -22.68
CA GLY A 45 12.97 6.52 -22.29
C GLY A 45 13.35 7.61 -23.31
N ARG A 46 12.54 7.81 -24.35
CA ARG A 46 12.69 8.86 -25.36
C ARG A 46 11.66 9.95 -25.15
N GLY A 47 12.11 11.20 -25.10
CA GLY A 47 11.26 12.36 -24.89
C GLY A 47 12.06 13.56 -24.40
N GLY A 48 11.71 14.75 -24.86
CA GLY A 48 12.40 16.01 -24.52
C GLY A 48 11.60 16.87 -23.54
N THR A 49 12.31 17.77 -22.89
CA THR A 49 11.72 18.87 -22.11
C THR A 49 11.09 19.86 -23.09
N ARG A 50 9.81 20.15 -22.90
CA ARG A 50 9.08 21.20 -23.62
C ARG A 50 8.79 22.37 -22.70
N CYS A 51 9.06 23.57 -23.19
CA CYS A 51 8.74 24.82 -22.50
C CYS A 51 7.49 25.40 -23.12
N GLU A 52 6.40 25.40 -22.37
CA GLU A 52 5.11 25.90 -22.84
C GLU A 52 5.06 27.42 -22.67
N SER A 53 4.42 28.12 -23.60
CA SER A 53 4.25 29.56 -23.46
C SER A 53 3.27 29.88 -22.34
N ALA A 54 3.44 31.02 -21.67
CA ALA A 54 2.51 31.47 -20.64
C ALA A 54 1.05 31.53 -21.17
N ARG A 55 0.89 31.92 -22.45
CA ARG A 55 -0.40 31.96 -23.12
C ARG A 55 -1.01 30.57 -23.29
N ASP A 56 -0.25 29.59 -23.75
CA ASP A 56 -0.77 28.22 -23.95
C ASP A 56 -1.18 27.58 -22.61
N ILE A 57 -0.43 27.86 -21.55
CA ILE A 57 -0.76 27.46 -20.18
C ILE A 57 -2.05 28.12 -19.70
N GLU A 58 -2.19 29.44 -19.89
CA GLU A 58 -3.38 30.20 -19.49
C GLU A 58 -4.62 29.74 -20.27
N ASP A 59 -4.50 29.59 -21.60
CA ASP A 59 -5.57 29.12 -22.49
C ASP A 59 -6.01 27.69 -22.13
N ALA A 60 -5.11 26.87 -21.58
CA ALA A 60 -5.41 25.54 -21.05
C ALA A 60 -6.04 25.54 -19.64
N GLY A 61 -6.31 26.72 -19.06
CA GLY A 61 -6.89 26.88 -17.72
C GLY A 61 -5.87 26.76 -16.58
N GLY A 62 -4.60 27.08 -16.86
CA GLY A 62 -3.46 26.80 -16.00
C GLY A 62 -2.77 27.99 -15.33
N PRO A 63 -3.45 29.08 -14.90
CA PRO A 63 -2.75 30.28 -14.42
C PRO A 63 -1.84 29.99 -13.20
N GLY A 64 -0.77 30.77 -13.06
CA GLY A 64 0.16 30.67 -11.93
C GLY A 64 1.24 29.59 -12.06
N ARG A 65 1.31 28.89 -13.19
CA ARG A 65 2.36 27.91 -13.52
C ARG A 65 3.57 28.60 -14.17
N ASN A 66 4.76 28.02 -14.00
CA ASN A 66 5.98 28.48 -14.70
C ASN A 66 6.07 27.93 -16.13
N GLU A 67 7.17 28.21 -16.84
CA GLU A 67 7.43 27.76 -18.23
C GLU A 67 7.49 26.22 -18.40
N ARG A 68 7.66 25.46 -17.31
CA ARG A 68 7.54 23.98 -17.29
C ARG A 68 6.10 23.52 -17.08
N GLY A 69 5.15 24.44 -17.07
CA GLY A 69 3.76 24.21 -16.70
C GLY A 69 3.57 23.80 -15.24
N CYS A 70 4.52 24.06 -14.35
CA CYS A 70 4.51 23.59 -12.96
C CYS A 70 3.98 24.66 -11.98
N LEU A 71 3.11 24.25 -11.05
CA LEU A 71 2.77 25.02 -9.86
C LEU A 71 3.93 24.95 -8.86
N TRP A 72 4.86 25.88 -8.98
CA TRP A 72 6.10 25.85 -8.21
C TRP A 72 6.01 26.56 -6.84
N ARG A 73 5.04 27.46 -6.66
CA ARG A 73 4.82 28.21 -5.39
C ARG A 73 3.97 27.40 -4.41
N ILE A 74 4.48 26.24 -4.03
CA ILE A 74 3.89 25.35 -3.02
C ILE A 74 4.72 25.43 -1.72
N PRO A 75 4.19 24.97 -0.57
CA PRO A 75 4.96 24.95 0.68
C PRO A 75 6.35 24.33 0.51
N GLY A 76 7.37 24.98 1.08
CA GLY A 76 8.76 24.56 0.98
C GLY A 76 9.52 25.08 -0.23
N HIS A 77 8.87 25.80 -1.16
CA HIS A 77 9.50 26.34 -2.37
C HIS A 77 10.63 27.33 -2.07
N GLU A 78 10.55 28.04 -0.96
CA GLU A 78 11.53 29.01 -0.47
C GLU A 78 12.91 28.37 -0.17
N TYR A 79 12.94 27.05 0.02
CA TYR A 79 14.16 26.27 0.24
C TYR A 79 14.66 25.59 -1.05
N THR A 80 14.07 25.90 -2.21
CA THR A 80 14.41 25.31 -3.50
C THR A 80 14.97 26.34 -4.47
N ASN A 81 15.80 25.87 -5.39
CA ASN A 81 16.28 26.72 -6.48
C ASN A 81 15.16 26.95 -7.48
N VAL A 82 15.14 28.14 -8.08
CA VAL A 82 14.25 28.43 -9.20
C VAL A 82 14.62 27.51 -10.36
N GLU A 83 13.65 26.71 -10.80
CA GLU A 83 13.82 25.80 -11.93
C GLU A 83 13.43 26.52 -13.23
N TYR A 84 14.41 26.76 -14.09
CA TYR A 84 14.20 27.31 -15.42
C TYR A 84 13.89 26.22 -16.44
N CYS A 85 13.16 26.56 -17.49
CA CYS A 85 12.89 25.62 -18.58
C CYS A 85 13.92 25.78 -19.71
N THR A 86 14.61 24.71 -20.04
CA THR A 86 15.46 24.64 -21.24
C THR A 86 14.90 23.56 -22.15
N GLU A 87 14.40 23.96 -23.32
CA GLU A 87 13.81 23.02 -24.28
C GLU A 87 14.86 22.04 -24.81
N THR A 88 14.52 20.75 -24.89
CA THR A 88 15.38 19.72 -25.47
C THR A 88 14.63 18.95 -26.57
N ARG A 89 15.37 18.54 -27.61
CA ARG A 89 14.81 17.83 -28.78
C ARG A 89 15.56 16.52 -29.08
N PRO A 90 15.51 15.54 -28.17
CA PRO A 90 16.06 14.21 -28.42
C PRO A 90 15.23 13.48 -29.50
N GLU A 91 15.69 12.29 -29.89
CA GLU A 91 14.88 11.40 -30.73
C GLU A 91 13.61 10.99 -29.98
N LEU A 92 12.51 10.93 -30.70
CA LEU A 92 11.21 10.47 -30.23
C LEU A 92 11.08 8.96 -30.43
N GLU A 93 10.22 8.32 -29.63
CA GLU A 93 9.87 6.92 -29.84
C GLU A 93 9.01 6.75 -31.08
N ILE A 94 9.32 5.73 -31.89
CA ILE A 94 8.65 5.47 -33.16
C ILE A 94 7.98 4.11 -33.13
N VAL A 95 6.67 4.13 -33.24
CA VAL A 95 5.85 2.94 -33.49
C VAL A 95 5.75 2.76 -35.00
N GLN A 96 6.63 1.93 -35.55
CA GLN A 96 6.67 1.64 -36.98
C GLN A 96 5.69 0.52 -37.36
N ALA A 97 4.86 0.80 -38.36
CA ALA A 97 4.04 -0.19 -39.05
C ALA A 97 4.82 -0.86 -40.19
N GLU A 98 4.63 -2.16 -40.37
CA GLU A 98 5.25 -2.93 -41.44
C GLU A 98 4.44 -2.86 -42.75
N PRO A 99 5.07 -3.06 -43.93
CA PRO A 99 4.35 -3.10 -45.20
C PRO A 99 3.21 -4.12 -45.18
N GLY A 100 1.99 -3.66 -45.47
CA GLY A 100 0.79 -4.49 -45.46
C GLY A 100 0.14 -4.69 -44.09
N GLU A 101 0.68 -4.09 -43.00
CA GLU A 101 -0.06 -3.99 -41.74
C GLU A 101 -1.26 -3.06 -41.89
N GLU A 102 -2.44 -3.54 -41.52
CA GLU A 102 -3.68 -2.74 -41.45
C GLU A 102 -4.02 -2.28 -40.03
N TRP A 103 -3.43 -2.95 -39.04
CA TRP A 103 -3.72 -2.77 -37.61
C TRP A 103 -2.42 -2.85 -36.82
N VAL A 104 -2.24 -1.91 -35.89
CA VAL A 104 -1.12 -1.92 -34.94
C VAL A 104 -1.67 -2.18 -33.55
N TRP A 105 -1.10 -3.17 -32.86
CA TRP A 105 -1.37 -3.41 -31.45
C TRP A 105 -0.31 -2.66 -30.63
N ILE A 106 -0.76 -1.78 -29.73
CA ILE A 106 0.13 -1.02 -28.85
C ILE A 106 -0.26 -1.33 -27.41
N ASN A 107 0.74 -1.63 -26.58
CA ASN A 107 0.57 -1.82 -25.15
C ASN A 107 1.33 -0.71 -24.42
N PHE A 108 0.58 0.18 -23.76
CA PHE A 108 1.14 1.23 -22.91
C PHE A 108 1.29 0.75 -21.47
N ILE A 109 2.50 0.82 -20.93
CA ILE A 109 2.81 0.50 -19.56
C ILE A 109 3.22 1.79 -18.86
N HIS A 110 2.42 2.23 -17.89
CA HIS A 110 2.73 3.45 -17.16
C HIS A 110 3.58 3.14 -15.92
N SER A 111 4.85 3.53 -15.96
CA SER A 111 5.80 3.38 -14.84
C SER A 111 6.18 4.72 -14.20
N GLY A 112 5.39 5.76 -14.45
CA GLY A 112 5.60 7.09 -13.91
C GLY A 112 5.43 7.16 -12.39
N ALA A 113 6.05 8.15 -11.78
CA ALA A 113 6.13 8.35 -10.34
C ALA A 113 5.01 9.23 -9.77
N HIS A 114 4.48 10.17 -10.56
CA HIS A 114 3.52 11.17 -10.10
C HIS A 114 2.33 11.37 -11.06
N HIS A 115 2.60 11.51 -12.36
CA HIS A 115 1.58 11.93 -13.31
C HIS A 115 0.52 10.85 -13.54
N SER A 116 -0.72 11.26 -13.81
CA SER A 116 -1.73 10.45 -14.48
C SER A 116 -1.82 10.96 -15.92
N LEU A 117 -1.93 10.06 -16.90
CA LEU A 117 -1.73 10.42 -18.31
C LEU A 117 -2.99 10.20 -19.14
N ALA A 118 -3.35 11.18 -19.95
CA ALA A 118 -4.18 11.00 -21.12
C ALA A 118 -3.30 10.73 -22.33
N ILE A 119 -3.68 9.73 -23.12
CA ILE A 119 -2.94 9.30 -24.31
C ILE A 119 -3.84 9.44 -25.53
N SER A 120 -3.35 10.07 -26.59
CA SER A 120 -4.03 10.17 -27.87
C SER A 120 -3.08 9.90 -29.03
N ILE A 121 -3.63 9.45 -30.16
CA ILE A 121 -2.90 9.36 -31.42
C ILE A 121 -3.61 10.31 -32.38
N ASP A 122 -2.92 11.35 -32.81
CA ASP A 122 -3.49 12.40 -33.66
C ASP A 122 -4.22 11.80 -34.86
N GLU A 123 -5.44 12.27 -35.12
CA GLU A 123 -6.33 11.83 -36.20
C GLU A 123 -6.86 10.38 -36.12
N HIS A 124 -6.36 9.55 -35.19
CA HIS A 124 -6.72 8.14 -35.08
C HIS A 124 -7.64 7.86 -33.89
N GLU A 125 -8.70 7.12 -34.16
CA GLU A 125 -9.44 6.40 -33.12
C GLU A 125 -8.75 5.06 -32.84
N PHE A 126 -8.91 4.54 -31.62
CA PHE A 126 -8.41 3.23 -31.24
C PHE A 126 -9.39 2.48 -30.35
N TRP A 127 -9.24 1.17 -30.32
CA TRP A 127 -10.06 0.26 -29.52
C TRP A 127 -9.24 -0.24 -28.34
N VAL A 128 -9.74 -0.02 -27.12
CA VAL A 128 -9.16 -0.63 -25.92
C VAL A 128 -9.60 -2.08 -25.87
N VAL A 129 -8.64 -3.00 -25.91
CA VAL A 129 -8.91 -4.46 -26.03
C VAL A 129 -8.49 -5.25 -24.80
N ALA A 130 -7.63 -4.68 -23.96
CA ALA A 130 -7.45 -5.14 -22.60
C ALA A 130 -7.35 -3.94 -21.64
N ALA A 131 -7.76 -4.16 -20.39
CA ALA A 131 -7.50 -3.21 -19.32
C ALA A 131 -5.99 -3.16 -19.05
N ASP A 132 -5.51 -2.03 -18.55
CA ASP A 132 -4.09 -1.77 -18.23
C ASP A 132 -3.20 -1.39 -19.43
N GLY A 133 -3.79 -0.95 -20.56
CA GLY A 133 -3.07 -0.16 -21.58
C GLY A 133 -2.98 -0.74 -23.00
N ASP A 134 -3.62 -1.89 -23.27
CA ASP A 134 -3.62 -2.50 -24.60
C ASP A 134 -4.69 -1.91 -25.53
N ILE A 135 -4.22 -1.36 -26.65
CA ILE A 135 -5.05 -0.77 -27.70
C ILE A 135 -4.77 -1.37 -29.07
N LEU A 136 -5.78 -1.37 -29.92
CA LEU A 136 -5.67 -1.62 -31.35
C LEU A 136 -5.94 -0.33 -32.11
N VAL A 137 -5.02 0.03 -33.00
CA VAL A 137 -5.12 1.21 -33.87
C VAL A 137 -5.29 0.73 -35.30
N LYS A 138 -6.27 1.27 -36.01
CA LYS A 138 -6.45 1.00 -37.44
C LYS A 138 -5.60 1.94 -38.27
N LEU A 139 -4.90 1.42 -39.25
CA LEU A 139 -4.08 2.21 -40.17
C LEU A 139 -4.90 2.63 -41.41
N ASP A 140 -5.89 3.48 -41.20
CA ASP A 140 -6.83 3.92 -42.25
C ASP A 140 -6.63 5.37 -42.73
N LYS A 141 -5.55 6.01 -42.31
CA LYS A 141 -5.16 7.35 -42.76
C LYS A 141 -4.16 7.27 -43.91
N PRO A 142 -3.96 8.39 -44.66
CA PRO A 142 -2.90 8.46 -45.65
C PRO A 142 -1.54 8.07 -45.04
N PRO A 143 -0.71 7.27 -45.74
CA PRO A 143 0.61 6.88 -45.21
C PRO A 143 1.46 8.11 -44.85
N GLY A 144 1.83 8.21 -43.58
CA GLY A 144 2.60 9.32 -43.02
C GLY A 144 3.00 9.09 -41.56
N ASP A 145 3.51 10.17 -40.94
CA ASP A 145 3.86 10.21 -39.52
C ASP A 145 2.79 10.96 -38.74
N TYR A 146 2.31 10.36 -37.66
CA TYR A 146 1.28 10.91 -36.77
C TYR A 146 1.79 11.03 -35.35
N ALA A 147 1.47 12.11 -34.64
CA ALA A 147 1.92 12.27 -33.27
C ALA A 147 1.14 11.36 -32.32
N ILE A 148 1.86 10.63 -31.48
CA ILE A 148 1.33 10.01 -30.25
C ILE A 148 1.58 11.03 -29.15
N ARG A 149 0.55 11.45 -28.42
CA ARG A 149 0.64 12.50 -27.39
C ARG A 149 0.35 11.93 -26.01
N LEU A 150 1.16 12.37 -25.05
CA LEU A 150 0.94 12.14 -23.62
C LEU A 150 0.62 13.50 -22.99
N HIS A 151 -0.44 13.59 -22.21
CA HIS A 151 -0.80 14.78 -21.45
C HIS A 151 -0.97 14.44 -19.98
N SER A 152 -0.40 15.25 -19.11
CA SER A 152 -0.67 15.16 -17.67
C SER A 152 -2.11 15.58 -17.37
N LEU A 153 -2.83 14.73 -16.65
CA LEU A 153 -4.15 15.01 -16.07
C LEU A 153 -4.05 15.64 -14.67
N ARG A 154 -2.83 15.92 -14.20
CA ARG A 154 -2.57 16.47 -12.87
C ARG A 154 -2.77 17.97 -12.87
N PHE A 155 -3.41 18.46 -11.82
CA PHE A 155 -3.56 19.89 -11.61
C PHE A 155 -2.19 20.53 -11.37
N GLU A 156 -1.30 19.87 -10.66
CA GLU A 156 -0.01 20.42 -10.22
C GLU A 156 0.90 20.82 -11.39
N GLN A 157 0.82 20.12 -12.52
CA GLN A 157 1.59 20.45 -13.70
C GLN A 157 0.90 20.10 -15.02
N MET A 158 0.89 21.09 -15.93
CA MET A 158 0.53 20.94 -17.33
C MET A 158 1.78 20.63 -18.16
N ILE A 159 1.94 19.37 -18.54
CA ILE A 159 3.09 18.90 -19.30
C ILE A 159 2.62 17.91 -20.38
N GLN A 160 3.31 17.93 -21.52
CA GLN A 160 3.07 17.02 -22.62
C GLN A 160 4.34 16.28 -23.06
N GLY A 161 4.16 15.07 -23.56
CA GLY A 161 5.18 14.25 -24.23
C GLY A 161 4.71 13.82 -25.61
N ALA A 162 5.64 13.40 -26.47
CA ALA A 162 5.31 13.00 -27.83
C ALA A 162 6.12 11.78 -28.31
N GLY A 163 5.47 10.94 -29.10
CA GLY A 163 6.05 9.89 -29.93
C GLY A 163 5.50 9.96 -31.36
N ILE A 164 5.86 9.01 -32.20
CA ILE A 164 5.47 8.96 -33.61
C ILE A 164 4.84 7.61 -33.92
N LEU A 165 3.63 7.60 -34.48
CA LEU A 165 3.07 6.46 -35.22
C LEU A 165 3.46 6.64 -36.69
N ARG A 166 4.27 5.74 -37.22
CA ARG A 166 4.78 5.81 -38.60
C ARG A 166 4.18 4.68 -39.44
N TYR A 167 3.50 5.07 -40.50
CA TYR A 167 2.98 4.12 -41.50
C TYR A 167 4.13 3.50 -42.30
N ALA A 168 3.89 2.33 -42.89
CA ALA A 168 4.81 1.76 -43.85
C ALA A 168 4.97 2.69 -45.05
N THR A 169 6.21 3.06 -45.38
CA THR A 169 6.52 3.95 -46.50
C THR A 169 7.69 3.41 -47.32
N ASN A 170 7.61 3.58 -48.64
CA ASN A 170 8.70 3.29 -49.57
C ASN A 170 9.56 4.54 -49.85
N LYS A 171 9.20 5.70 -49.30
CA LYS A 171 9.99 6.93 -49.41
C LYS A 171 11.24 6.81 -48.54
N ALA A 172 12.35 7.36 -49.02
CA ALA A 172 13.60 7.35 -48.26
C ALA A 172 13.37 8.02 -46.89
N LEU A 173 13.73 7.32 -45.80
CA LEU A 173 13.62 7.78 -44.41
C LEU A 173 14.37 9.10 -44.14
N THR A 174 15.16 9.60 -45.10
CA THR A 174 15.87 10.87 -45.06
C THR A 174 14.98 12.11 -45.06
N GLU A 175 13.70 12.00 -45.49
CA GLU A 175 12.74 13.11 -45.40
C GLU A 175 12.00 13.16 -44.04
N HIS A 176 12.12 12.12 -43.21
CA HIS A 176 11.39 11.99 -41.95
C HIS A 176 12.29 12.30 -40.75
N SER A 177 11.96 13.35 -39.99
CA SER A 177 12.69 13.69 -38.78
C SER A 177 12.18 12.87 -37.59
N ASN A 178 13.07 12.10 -36.97
CA ASN A 178 12.77 11.38 -35.73
C ASN A 178 12.81 12.28 -34.48
N ARG A 179 13.05 13.59 -34.64
CA ARG A 179 13.19 14.56 -33.55
C ARG A 179 12.10 15.63 -33.52
N ILE A 180 11.29 15.70 -34.57
CA ILE A 180 10.25 16.71 -34.73
C ILE A 180 8.91 16.01 -34.56
N VAL A 181 8.06 16.58 -33.70
CA VAL A 181 6.69 16.10 -33.55
C VAL A 181 5.92 16.39 -34.84
N PRO A 182 5.26 15.38 -35.45
CA PRO A 182 4.49 15.58 -36.67
C PRO A 182 3.43 16.68 -36.51
N ASN A 183 3.26 17.48 -37.57
CA ASN A 183 2.22 18.51 -37.61
C ASN A 183 0.87 17.89 -38.00
N THR A 184 0.25 17.21 -37.05
CA THR A 184 -1.03 16.50 -37.18
C THR A 184 -2.09 17.07 -36.24
N LYS A 185 -3.36 16.74 -36.47
CA LYS A 185 -4.47 17.30 -35.67
C LYS A 185 -4.62 16.55 -34.33
N PRO A 186 -4.45 17.25 -33.19
CA PRO A 186 -4.58 16.63 -31.87
C PRO A 186 -6.04 16.38 -31.50
N TRP A 187 -6.25 15.44 -30.58
CA TRP A 187 -7.55 15.19 -29.92
C TRP A 187 -7.68 15.91 -28.57
N LEU A 188 -6.55 16.26 -27.96
CA LEU A 188 -6.47 16.75 -26.58
C LEU A 188 -5.87 18.16 -26.51
N HIS A 189 -6.41 18.98 -25.62
CA HIS A 189 -5.79 20.21 -25.15
C HIS A 189 -4.55 19.90 -24.29
N LEU A 190 -3.73 20.92 -24.00
CA LEU A 190 -2.54 20.78 -23.16
C LEU A 190 -2.85 20.19 -21.77
N ASN A 191 -4.02 20.53 -21.21
CA ASN A 191 -4.52 20.01 -19.92
C ASN A 191 -5.10 18.58 -19.99
N GLY A 192 -5.05 17.92 -21.16
CA GLY A 192 -5.55 16.57 -21.38
C GLY A 192 -7.06 16.45 -21.59
N SER A 193 -7.81 17.55 -21.59
CA SER A 193 -9.24 17.55 -21.95
C SER A 193 -9.42 17.41 -23.46
N VAL A 194 -10.56 16.82 -23.87
CA VAL A 194 -10.87 16.58 -25.28
C VAL A 194 -11.23 17.89 -25.98
N ILE A 195 -10.67 18.15 -27.17
CA ILE A 195 -10.86 19.41 -27.91
C ILE A 195 -12.31 19.57 -28.37
N ASN A 196 -12.90 18.50 -28.91
CA ASN A 196 -14.28 18.50 -29.36
C ASN A 196 -15.13 17.66 -28.41
N ALA A 197 -16.13 18.29 -27.79
CA ALA A 197 -17.01 17.64 -26.82
C ALA A 197 -17.82 16.47 -27.39
N ALA A 198 -17.92 16.33 -28.72
CA ALA A 198 -18.56 15.18 -29.37
C ALA A 198 -17.67 13.93 -29.40
N ASP A 199 -16.35 14.08 -29.23
CA ASP A 199 -15.41 12.97 -29.26
C ASP A 199 -15.43 12.21 -27.94
N LYS A 200 -15.12 10.91 -28.01
CA LYS A 200 -15.27 9.99 -26.87
C LYS A 200 -13.93 9.77 -26.18
N ALA A 201 -13.84 10.20 -24.92
CA ALA A 201 -12.82 9.71 -24.01
C ALA A 201 -13.17 8.29 -23.52
N MET A 202 -12.16 7.48 -23.25
CA MET A 202 -12.33 6.17 -22.63
C MET A 202 -12.80 6.33 -21.19
N ASP A 203 -13.88 5.61 -20.85
CA ASP A 203 -14.45 5.57 -19.50
C ASP A 203 -14.09 4.23 -18.85
N GLU A 204 -13.18 4.26 -17.88
CA GLU A 204 -12.66 3.05 -17.25
C GLU A 204 -13.73 2.29 -16.45
N THR A 205 -14.81 2.96 -16.02
CA THR A 205 -15.90 2.34 -15.26
C THR A 205 -16.76 1.42 -16.12
N LYS A 206 -16.72 1.60 -17.44
CA LYS A 206 -17.45 0.81 -18.43
C LYS A 206 -16.67 -0.41 -18.94
N LEU A 207 -15.43 -0.61 -18.48
CA LEU A 207 -14.66 -1.78 -18.83
C LEU A 207 -15.30 -3.05 -18.27
N ALA A 208 -15.31 -4.11 -19.07
CA ALA A 208 -15.80 -5.43 -18.65
C ALA A 208 -14.81 -6.52 -19.07
N PRO A 209 -14.51 -7.50 -18.19
CA PRO A 209 -13.59 -8.58 -18.51
C PRO A 209 -14.16 -9.51 -19.59
N TYR A 210 -13.29 -9.97 -20.49
CA TYR A 210 -13.57 -11.06 -21.43
C TYR A 210 -12.60 -12.24 -21.18
N PRO A 211 -13.09 -13.48 -20.98
CA PRO A 211 -14.50 -13.83 -20.83
C PRO A 211 -15.11 -13.20 -19.58
N HIS A 212 -16.44 -13.13 -19.53
CA HIS A 212 -17.21 -12.57 -18.42
C HIS A 212 -16.81 -13.19 -17.07
N ARG A 213 -16.50 -12.36 -16.06
CA ARG A 213 -16.04 -12.77 -14.73
C ARG A 213 -16.74 -11.94 -13.64
N PRO A 214 -17.97 -12.31 -13.24
CA PRO A 214 -18.71 -11.58 -12.21
C PRO A 214 -18.02 -11.77 -10.84
N PRO A 215 -18.09 -10.76 -9.95
CA PRO A 215 -17.67 -10.93 -8.57
C PRO A 215 -18.60 -11.92 -7.83
N PRO A 216 -18.15 -12.53 -6.72
CA PRO A 216 -19.05 -13.28 -5.83
C PRO A 216 -20.15 -12.38 -5.27
N ASP A 217 -21.35 -12.92 -5.08
CA ASP A 217 -22.54 -12.15 -4.68
C ASP A 217 -22.38 -11.42 -3.33
N LYS A 218 -21.70 -12.04 -2.37
CA LYS A 218 -21.51 -11.53 -1.00
C LYS A 218 -20.04 -11.51 -0.62
N ALA A 219 -19.66 -10.50 0.16
CA ALA A 219 -18.39 -10.48 0.85
C ALA A 219 -18.52 -11.10 2.25
N ASP A 220 -17.48 -11.82 2.65
CA ASP A 220 -17.31 -12.37 4.00
C ASP A 220 -16.80 -11.29 4.97
N PHE A 221 -15.98 -10.37 4.46
CA PHE A 221 -15.43 -9.25 5.22
C PHE A 221 -15.59 -7.94 4.46
N THR A 222 -15.95 -6.87 5.17
CA THR A 222 -15.91 -5.51 4.64
C THR A 222 -14.94 -4.69 5.47
N LEU A 223 -14.00 -4.06 4.77
CA LEU A 223 -12.97 -3.21 5.35
C LEU A 223 -13.24 -1.78 4.86
N ARG A 224 -13.56 -0.88 5.79
CA ARG A 224 -13.57 0.55 5.51
C ARG A 224 -12.19 1.10 5.81
N PHE A 225 -11.59 1.78 4.84
CA PHE A 225 -10.24 2.32 4.98
C PHE A 225 -10.27 3.52 5.92
N MET A 226 -10.06 3.24 7.21
CA MET A 226 -9.56 4.18 8.20
C MET A 226 -8.29 3.53 8.75
N VAL A 227 -7.13 4.20 8.69
CA VAL A 227 -5.80 3.66 9.03
C VAL A 227 -5.83 2.87 10.34
N ASN A 228 -6.04 1.55 10.25
CA ASN A 228 -6.16 0.65 11.40
C ASN A 228 -5.84 -0.78 10.98
N LYS A 229 -5.21 -1.56 11.88
CA LYS A 229 -4.80 -2.94 11.58
C LYS A 229 -6.03 -3.79 11.22
N THR A 230 -6.02 -4.35 10.02
CA THR A 230 -7.01 -5.32 9.56
C THR A 230 -6.71 -6.70 10.17
N GLY A 231 -7.77 -7.42 10.59
CA GLY A 231 -7.62 -8.78 11.13
C GLY A 231 -7.25 -9.78 10.04
N PRO A 232 -6.71 -10.96 10.40
CA PRO A 232 -6.38 -12.01 9.44
C PRO A 232 -7.65 -12.52 8.74
N SER A 233 -7.61 -12.57 7.41
CA SER A 233 -8.64 -13.16 6.56
C SER A 233 -8.25 -14.58 6.13
N THR A 234 -9.24 -15.47 6.07
CA THR A 234 -9.04 -16.87 5.67
C THR A 234 -8.94 -17.02 4.15
N ASN A 235 -8.27 -18.09 3.70
CA ASN A 235 -8.24 -18.42 2.28
C ASN A 235 -9.65 -18.73 1.75
N GLY A 236 -9.96 -18.30 0.54
CA GLY A 236 -11.28 -18.41 -0.07
C GLY A 236 -12.24 -17.28 0.26
N SER A 237 -11.91 -16.43 1.23
CA SER A 237 -12.77 -15.32 1.65
C SER A 237 -12.87 -14.23 0.60
N VAL A 238 -14.06 -13.65 0.50
CA VAL A 238 -14.38 -12.50 -0.33
C VAL A 238 -14.34 -11.25 0.53
N VAL A 239 -13.58 -10.26 0.10
CA VAL A 239 -13.34 -9.03 0.84
C VAL A 239 -13.83 -7.84 0.03
N ASP A 240 -14.66 -7.02 0.65
CA ASP A 240 -14.98 -5.67 0.18
C ASP A 240 -14.05 -4.67 0.85
N LEU A 241 -13.53 -3.76 0.05
CA LEU A 241 -12.71 -2.65 0.48
C LEU A 241 -13.37 -1.35 0.02
N ILE A 242 -13.73 -0.52 1.00
CA ILE A 242 -14.33 0.81 0.78
C ILE A 242 -13.26 1.83 1.13
N ILE A 243 -12.83 2.60 0.14
CA ILE A 243 -11.86 3.69 0.31
C ILE A 243 -12.56 5.00 -0.02
N GLU A 244 -12.38 5.99 0.84
CA GLU A 244 -13.08 7.28 0.78
C GLU A 244 -12.08 8.40 1.08
N ASN A 245 -12.19 9.49 0.33
CA ASN A 245 -11.42 10.70 0.57
C ASN A 245 -11.91 11.41 1.83
N GLY A 246 -10.97 11.83 2.67
CA GLY A 246 -11.23 12.70 3.81
C GLY A 246 -11.62 14.13 3.41
N ALA A 247 -11.84 14.97 4.41
CA ALA A 247 -12.07 16.39 4.20
C ALA A 247 -10.87 17.05 3.51
N GLN A 248 -11.14 17.97 2.58
CA GLN A 248 -10.11 18.77 1.88
C GLN A 248 -9.09 17.96 1.04
N VAL A 249 -9.42 16.73 0.63
CA VAL A 249 -8.62 15.98 -0.34
C VAL A 249 -9.08 16.30 -1.76
N ASP A 250 -8.23 17.01 -2.51
CA ASP A 250 -8.50 17.52 -3.86
C ASP A 250 -7.64 16.83 -4.95
N SER A 251 -6.91 15.78 -4.57
CA SER A 251 -6.08 14.99 -5.48
C SER A 251 -6.67 13.60 -5.71
N SER A 252 -6.50 13.06 -6.91
CA SER A 252 -6.84 11.66 -7.18
C SER A 252 -5.73 10.73 -6.70
N HIS A 253 -6.07 9.49 -6.38
CA HIS A 253 -5.12 8.49 -5.89
C HIS A 253 -5.27 7.17 -6.66
N PRO A 254 -4.31 6.81 -7.53
CA PRO A 254 -4.29 5.50 -8.18
C PRO A 254 -3.77 4.49 -7.15
N PHE A 255 -4.63 3.59 -6.70
CA PHE A 255 -4.24 2.48 -5.84
C PHE A 255 -3.84 1.27 -6.66
N HIS A 256 -2.83 0.54 -6.19
CA HIS A 256 -2.43 -0.75 -6.72
C HIS A 256 -2.45 -1.80 -5.62
N LYS A 257 -3.07 -2.95 -5.91
CA LYS A 257 -3.11 -4.11 -5.01
C LYS A 257 -2.24 -5.24 -5.55
N HIS A 258 -1.34 -5.73 -4.71
CA HIS A 258 -0.50 -6.88 -5.01
C HIS A 258 -1.30 -8.19 -4.94
N ASN A 259 -0.77 -9.25 -5.57
CA ASN A 259 -1.23 -10.65 -5.55
C ASN A 259 -2.61 -10.95 -6.16
N HIS A 260 -3.59 -10.08 -5.95
CA HIS A 260 -4.99 -10.30 -6.34
C HIS A 260 -5.51 -9.09 -7.11
N LYS A 261 -6.05 -9.34 -8.30
CA LYS A 261 -6.90 -8.37 -9.00
C LYS A 261 -8.19 -8.13 -8.21
N VAL A 262 -8.76 -6.95 -8.38
CA VAL A 262 -9.99 -6.52 -7.74
C VAL A 262 -11.07 -6.26 -8.78
N TRP A 263 -12.31 -6.49 -8.40
CA TRP A 263 -13.49 -5.98 -9.10
C TRP A 263 -13.80 -4.58 -8.59
N ILE A 264 -13.87 -3.60 -9.48
CA ILE A 264 -14.27 -2.23 -9.13
C ILE A 264 -15.78 -2.17 -9.21
N ILE A 265 -16.45 -2.32 -8.06
CA ILE A 265 -17.90 -2.55 -8.01
C ILE A 265 -18.71 -1.27 -7.83
N ALA A 266 -18.12 -0.19 -7.31
CA ALA A 266 -18.77 1.11 -7.24
C ALA A 266 -17.75 2.26 -7.14
N GLN A 267 -18.13 3.42 -7.66
CA GLN A 267 -17.51 4.71 -7.40
C GLN A 267 -18.64 5.72 -7.18
N GLY A 268 -18.41 6.73 -6.33
CA GLY A 268 -19.42 7.74 -6.04
C GLY A 268 -18.86 8.93 -5.28
N ASP A 269 -19.76 9.85 -4.94
CA ASP A 269 -19.49 11.07 -4.16
C ASP A 269 -20.42 11.19 -2.95
N GLY A 270 -20.16 12.18 -2.11
CA GLY A 270 -20.96 12.46 -0.91
C GLY A 270 -20.72 11.51 0.26
N GLY A 271 -19.62 10.75 0.20
CA GLY A 271 -19.23 9.74 1.19
C GLY A 271 -19.98 8.43 1.02
N PHE A 272 -19.47 7.34 1.63
CA PHE A 272 -20.15 6.06 1.59
C PHE A 272 -21.20 5.97 2.73
N PRO A 273 -22.52 5.99 2.43
CA PRO A 273 -23.54 6.20 3.45
C PRO A 273 -23.96 4.92 4.19
N TRP A 274 -23.60 3.74 3.68
CA TRP A 274 -24.01 2.45 4.26
C TRP A 274 -22.93 1.89 5.20
N ARG A 275 -23.33 0.94 6.05
CA ARG A 275 -22.38 0.27 6.93
C ARG A 275 -21.39 -0.61 6.15
N ASP A 276 -21.90 -1.34 5.17
CA ASP A 276 -21.18 -2.28 4.32
C ASP A 276 -21.92 -2.47 2.98
N VAL A 277 -21.30 -3.13 2.00
CA VAL A 277 -21.92 -3.36 0.68
C VAL A 277 -23.18 -4.21 0.79
N ASN A 278 -23.20 -5.21 1.67
CA ASN A 278 -24.38 -6.05 1.86
C ASN A 278 -25.55 -5.23 2.43
N ASP A 279 -25.27 -4.27 3.29
CA ASP A 279 -26.22 -3.30 3.82
C ASP A 279 -26.75 -2.36 2.73
N ALA A 280 -25.87 -1.88 1.86
CA ALA A 280 -26.27 -1.09 0.71
C ALA A 280 -27.23 -1.88 -0.20
N VAL A 281 -26.92 -3.14 -0.52
CA VAL A 281 -27.78 -4.00 -1.35
C VAL A 281 -29.14 -4.25 -0.69
N ARG A 282 -29.19 -4.51 0.63
CA ARG A 282 -30.45 -4.73 1.37
C ARG A 282 -31.34 -3.48 1.42
N ASN A 283 -30.75 -2.29 1.53
CA ASN A 283 -31.47 -1.04 1.68
C ASN A 283 -31.71 -0.31 0.34
N GLY A 284 -31.80 -1.06 -0.77
CA GLY A 284 -32.14 -0.51 -2.09
C GLY A 284 -31.01 0.24 -2.81
N GLY A 285 -29.79 0.22 -2.27
CA GLY A 285 -28.58 0.81 -2.86
C GLY A 285 -27.95 -0.05 -3.96
N ALA A 286 -28.47 -1.25 -4.24
CA ALA A 286 -27.91 -2.20 -5.22
C ALA A 286 -27.65 -1.58 -6.61
N LYS A 287 -28.48 -0.62 -7.04
CA LYS A 287 -28.34 0.11 -8.31
C LYS A 287 -27.04 0.91 -8.46
N HIS A 288 -26.37 1.21 -7.35
CA HIS A 288 -25.10 1.93 -7.32
C HIS A 288 -23.88 0.99 -7.45
N PHE A 289 -24.10 -0.32 -7.53
CA PHE A 289 -23.05 -1.32 -7.63
C PHE A 289 -23.16 -2.09 -8.94
N ASN A 290 -22.05 -2.17 -9.68
CA ASN A 290 -21.92 -3.10 -10.79
C ASN A 290 -21.46 -4.47 -10.25
N LEU A 291 -22.41 -5.36 -10.01
CA LEU A 291 -22.14 -6.74 -9.57
C LEU A 291 -22.26 -7.76 -10.70
N VAL A 292 -22.56 -7.31 -11.92
CA VAL A 292 -22.72 -8.19 -13.08
C VAL A 292 -21.40 -8.30 -13.83
N ASN A 293 -20.88 -7.20 -14.33
CA ASN A 293 -19.69 -7.17 -15.17
C ASN A 293 -18.73 -6.01 -14.83
N PRO A 294 -18.34 -5.82 -13.55
CA PRO A 294 -17.43 -4.75 -13.17
C PRO A 294 -16.03 -4.93 -13.77
N PRO A 295 -15.27 -3.83 -13.98
CA PRO A 295 -13.87 -3.90 -14.34
C PRO A 295 -13.07 -4.79 -13.39
N PHE A 296 -12.17 -5.62 -13.93
CA PHE A 296 -11.37 -6.58 -13.16
C PHE A 296 -9.87 -6.42 -13.43
N ARG A 297 -9.15 -5.74 -12.54
CA ARG A 297 -7.76 -5.27 -12.72
C ARG A 297 -7.04 -5.11 -11.38
N ASP A 298 -5.73 -4.86 -11.36
CA ASP A 298 -4.96 -4.70 -10.11
C ASP A 298 -4.83 -3.24 -9.63
N GLY A 299 -5.03 -2.27 -10.52
CA GLY A 299 -5.03 -0.84 -10.22
C GLY A 299 -6.41 -0.20 -10.33
N PHE A 300 -6.71 0.78 -9.48
CA PHE A 300 -7.98 1.52 -9.51
C PHE A 300 -7.82 2.94 -8.97
N THR A 301 -8.60 3.88 -9.49
CA THR A 301 -8.50 5.30 -9.12
C THR A 301 -9.54 5.64 -8.05
N LEU A 302 -9.09 6.30 -6.98
CA LEU A 302 -9.94 7.10 -6.11
C LEU A 302 -9.90 8.53 -6.65
N GLU A 303 -11.03 9.00 -7.17
CA GLU A 303 -11.14 10.31 -7.80
C GLU A 303 -10.91 11.45 -6.81
N ALA A 304 -10.48 12.60 -7.34
CA ALA A 304 -10.28 13.82 -6.56
C ALA A 304 -11.60 14.37 -6.01
N GLY A 305 -11.57 14.84 -4.76
CA GLY A 305 -12.68 15.55 -4.11
C GLY A 305 -13.12 14.91 -2.80
N GLU A 306 -13.62 15.76 -1.91
CA GLU A 306 -14.13 15.37 -0.59
C GLU A 306 -15.29 14.38 -0.71
N GLY A 307 -15.25 13.32 0.09
CA GLY A 307 -16.29 12.29 0.11
C GLY A 307 -16.37 11.45 -1.18
N LYS A 308 -15.44 11.60 -2.13
CA LYS A 308 -15.31 10.63 -3.22
C LYS A 308 -14.95 9.27 -2.63
N PHE A 309 -15.58 8.21 -3.13
CA PHE A 309 -15.29 6.86 -2.69
C PHE A 309 -15.18 5.89 -3.85
N VAL A 310 -14.42 4.82 -3.62
CA VAL A 310 -14.33 3.66 -4.48
C VAL A 310 -14.55 2.41 -3.63
N VAL A 311 -15.31 1.46 -4.18
CA VAL A 311 -15.55 0.16 -3.57
C VAL A 311 -15.00 -0.91 -4.48
N VAL A 312 -14.05 -1.68 -3.96
CA VAL A 312 -13.46 -2.80 -4.68
C VAL A 312 -13.70 -4.11 -3.93
N ARG A 313 -13.99 -5.18 -4.67
CA ARG A 313 -14.18 -6.53 -4.14
C ARG A 313 -13.04 -7.41 -4.63
N TYR A 314 -12.52 -8.30 -3.79
CA TYR A 314 -11.57 -9.32 -4.22
C TYR A 314 -11.76 -10.62 -3.46
N LYS A 315 -11.24 -11.71 -4.01
CA LYS A 315 -11.25 -13.03 -3.38
C LYS A 315 -9.83 -13.48 -3.10
N ILE A 316 -9.59 -13.94 -1.89
CA ILE A 316 -8.30 -14.49 -1.48
C ILE A 316 -8.20 -15.91 -2.02
N TYR A 317 -7.27 -16.15 -2.95
CA TYR A 317 -7.04 -17.48 -3.54
C TYR A 317 -5.89 -18.23 -2.88
N PHE A 318 -4.93 -17.50 -2.32
CA PHE A 318 -3.78 -18.07 -1.64
C PHE A 318 -3.35 -17.17 -0.48
N PRO A 319 -2.83 -17.76 0.61
CA PRO A 319 -2.35 -16.99 1.74
C PRO A 319 -1.09 -16.21 1.36
N ALA A 320 -1.15 -14.89 1.46
CA ALA A 320 -0.01 -14.02 1.21
C ALA A 320 -0.08 -12.73 2.03
N VAL A 321 1.06 -12.09 2.22
CA VAL A 321 1.07 -10.69 2.65
C VAL A 321 0.89 -9.85 1.39
N SER A 322 -0.25 -9.18 1.26
CA SER A 322 -0.56 -8.34 0.11
C SER A 322 -0.35 -6.88 0.48
N MET A 323 0.36 -6.13 -0.36
CA MET A 323 0.41 -4.68 -0.24
C MET A 323 -0.75 -4.05 -1.01
N LEU A 324 -1.34 -3.01 -0.42
CA LEU A 324 -2.20 -2.06 -1.10
C LEU A 324 -1.59 -0.68 -0.86
N HIS A 325 -1.31 0.05 -1.92
CA HIS A 325 -0.72 1.38 -1.80
C HIS A 325 -1.12 2.29 -2.95
N CYS A 326 -1.09 3.60 -2.69
CA CYS A 326 -1.08 4.59 -3.75
C CYS A 326 0.16 4.36 -4.64
N HIS A 327 -0.02 4.39 -5.95
CA HIS A 327 1.03 4.20 -6.95
C HIS A 327 1.68 5.53 -7.36
N MET A 328 1.68 6.50 -6.43
CA MET A 328 2.49 7.71 -6.52
C MET A 328 3.62 7.65 -5.51
N ILE A 329 4.86 7.87 -5.96
CA ILE A 329 6.04 7.58 -5.14
C ILE A 329 6.11 8.45 -3.87
N HIS A 330 5.74 9.72 -3.95
CA HIS A 330 5.74 10.64 -2.82
C HIS A 330 4.60 10.35 -1.83
N HIS A 331 3.49 9.74 -2.27
CA HIS A 331 2.45 9.24 -1.36
C HIS A 331 2.84 7.90 -0.71
N PHE A 332 3.64 7.10 -1.40
CA PHE A 332 4.14 5.81 -0.89
C PHE A 332 5.32 5.99 0.09
N ALA A 333 6.29 6.83 -0.25
CA ALA A 333 7.55 7.00 0.46
C ALA A 333 7.63 8.28 1.33
N GLY A 334 6.67 9.19 1.18
CA GLY A 334 6.67 10.49 1.83
C GLY A 334 6.33 10.43 3.32
N PRO A 335 7.04 11.20 4.16
CA PRO A 335 6.67 11.44 5.55
C PRO A 335 5.69 12.62 5.64
N SER A 336 4.50 12.52 5.05
CA SER A 336 3.53 13.62 5.22
C SER A 336 2.97 13.60 6.65
N ALA A 337 3.22 14.68 7.40
CA ALA A 337 2.72 14.87 8.77
C ALA A 337 1.18 15.00 8.86
N ARG A 338 0.48 15.18 7.74
CA ARG A 338 -1.01 15.18 7.67
C ARG A 338 -1.61 13.85 7.23
N ASP A 339 -0.94 13.08 6.37
CA ASP A 339 -1.55 11.92 5.70
C ASP A 339 -0.78 10.58 5.87
N GLY A 340 0.44 10.61 6.40
CA GLY A 340 1.31 9.42 6.46
C GLY A 340 1.59 8.79 5.09
N PRO A 341 2.35 7.69 5.01
CA PRO A 341 2.41 6.91 3.78
C PRO A 341 1.02 6.29 3.50
N LEU A 342 0.47 6.53 2.30
CA LEU A 342 -0.78 5.93 1.80
C LEU A 342 -0.53 4.48 1.35
N GLY A 343 0.02 3.66 2.27
CA GLY A 343 0.34 2.26 2.05
C GLY A 343 -0.05 1.41 3.25
N GLN A 344 -0.81 0.33 3.02
CA GLN A 344 -1.17 -0.63 4.05
C GLN A 344 -0.76 -2.05 3.66
N ILE A 345 -0.20 -2.76 4.64
CA ILE A 345 0.02 -4.20 4.56
C ILE A 345 -1.29 -4.88 4.94
N LEU A 346 -1.89 -5.64 4.01
CA LEU A 346 -3.04 -6.49 4.25
C LEU A 346 -2.56 -7.90 4.62
N PRO A 347 -2.69 -8.34 5.88
CA PRO A 347 -2.33 -9.68 6.29
C PRO A 347 -3.41 -10.69 5.86
N GLU A 348 -3.24 -11.34 4.71
CA GLU A 348 -4.11 -12.46 4.28
C GLU A 348 -3.59 -13.80 4.86
N LEU A 349 -3.27 -13.80 6.17
CA LEU A 349 -2.71 -14.94 6.88
C LEU A 349 -3.82 -15.88 7.38
N VAL A 350 -3.69 -17.17 7.06
CA VAL A 350 -4.58 -18.23 7.57
C VAL A 350 -4.40 -18.39 9.08
N THR A 351 -5.42 -18.02 9.86
CA THR A 351 -5.60 -18.44 11.25
C THR A 351 -6.16 -19.86 11.31
N SER A 352 -5.42 -20.86 10.86
CA SER A 352 -5.69 -22.25 11.25
C SER A 352 -4.46 -23.13 11.08
N ILE A 353 -3.75 -23.37 12.19
CA ILE A 353 -2.88 -24.55 12.37
C ILE A 353 -3.71 -25.74 12.90
N HIS A 354 -5.04 -25.74 12.74
CA HIS A 354 -5.90 -26.82 13.25
C HIS A 354 -6.64 -27.67 12.22
N GLU A 355 -6.59 -27.34 10.93
CA GLU A 355 -7.30 -28.14 9.90
C GLU A 355 -6.40 -28.93 8.93
N MET A 356 -5.11 -29.11 9.24
CA MET A 356 -4.26 -30.08 8.53
C MET A 356 -4.20 -31.43 9.27
N LEU A 357 -5.35 -32.05 9.53
CA LEU A 357 -5.41 -33.48 9.83
C LEU A 357 -6.38 -34.15 8.84
N PRO A 358 -5.92 -35.10 8.02
CA PRO A 358 -6.81 -35.79 7.09
C PRO A 358 -7.73 -36.71 7.91
N SER A 359 -9.01 -36.39 7.94
CA SER A 359 -10.07 -37.29 8.40
C SER A 359 -10.04 -38.55 7.52
N ARG A 360 -9.58 -39.67 8.10
CA ARG A 360 -9.70 -41.00 7.51
C ARG A 360 -11.18 -41.31 7.31
N ALA A 361 -11.64 -41.22 6.06
CA ALA A 361 -12.92 -41.77 5.65
C ALA A 361 -12.84 -43.30 5.70
N ILE A 362 -13.61 -43.91 6.60
CA ILE A 362 -13.81 -45.35 6.70
C ILE A 362 -14.82 -45.74 5.61
N GLY A 363 -14.31 -46.09 4.43
CA GLY A 363 -15.09 -46.72 3.37
C GLY A 363 -15.17 -48.23 3.57
N ARG A 364 -16.34 -48.75 3.95
CA ARG A 364 -16.68 -50.19 3.92
C ARG A 364 -16.69 -50.67 2.47
N ALA A 365 -15.79 -51.57 2.10
CA ALA A 365 -15.90 -52.38 0.89
C ALA A 365 -15.91 -53.87 1.26
N ARG A 366 -16.91 -54.60 0.75
CA ARG A 366 -17.10 -56.05 0.91
C ARG A 366 -16.08 -56.84 0.06
N PRO A 367 -15.68 -58.06 0.47
CA PRO A 367 -14.64 -58.81 -0.23
C PRO A 367 -15.23 -59.71 -1.33
N PHE A 368 -14.59 -59.73 -2.50
CA PHE A 368 -14.72 -60.82 -3.45
C PHE A 368 -13.45 -61.69 -3.37
N LEU A 369 -13.65 -62.95 -3.00
CA LEU A 369 -12.65 -64.00 -2.95
C LEU A 369 -12.45 -64.60 -4.36
N ARG A 370 -11.19 -64.75 -4.79
CA ARG A 370 -10.77 -65.92 -5.58
C ARG A 370 -9.26 -66.20 -5.46
N PRO A 371 -8.82 -67.48 -5.48
CA PRO A 371 -7.48 -67.89 -5.01
C PRO A 371 -6.56 -68.49 -6.08
N ARG A 372 -5.30 -68.76 -5.68
CA ARG A 372 -4.17 -69.55 -6.27
C ARG A 372 -3.01 -68.66 -6.76
N LYS A 373 -1.73 -68.98 -6.55
CA LYS A 373 -0.98 -70.06 -5.85
C LYS A 373 0.49 -69.58 -5.64
N PRO A 374 1.32 -70.26 -4.83
CA PRO A 374 2.60 -69.74 -4.31
C PRO A 374 3.84 -70.29 -5.03
N ALA A 375 4.95 -69.55 -4.95
CA ALA A 375 6.35 -69.98 -5.16
C ALA A 375 7.23 -68.72 -5.09
N THR A 376 8.42 -68.61 -4.50
CA THR A 376 9.26 -69.47 -3.65
C THR A 376 10.26 -68.53 -2.98
N THR A 377 10.58 -68.84 -1.73
CA THR A 377 11.54 -68.17 -0.85
C THR A 377 12.92 -67.99 -1.49
N ARG A 378 13.50 -66.79 -1.36
CA ARG A 378 14.95 -66.63 -1.32
C ARG A 378 15.34 -65.74 -0.14
N THR A 379 15.98 -66.39 0.82
CA THR A 379 16.49 -65.84 2.06
C THR A 379 17.76 -65.03 1.77
N THR A 380 17.80 -63.79 2.24
CA THR A 380 19.08 -63.13 2.58
C THR A 380 18.86 -62.19 3.75
N THR A 381 19.39 -62.61 4.89
CA THR A 381 19.62 -61.82 6.10
C THR A 381 20.47 -60.60 5.81
N LEU A 382 20.01 -59.40 6.18
CA LEU A 382 20.88 -58.24 6.40
C LEU A 382 20.30 -57.30 7.48
N ARG A 383 20.77 -57.56 8.71
CA ARG A 383 21.42 -56.60 9.62
C ARG A 383 20.79 -55.20 9.74
N THR A 384 20.19 -54.98 10.90
CA THR A 384 19.79 -53.70 11.48
C THR A 384 20.98 -52.75 11.61
N THR A 385 20.90 -51.58 10.98
CA THR A 385 21.70 -50.40 11.33
C THR A 385 20.76 -49.25 11.64
N SER A 386 20.84 -48.79 12.88
CA SER A 386 20.19 -47.61 13.41
C SER A 386 20.84 -46.35 12.83
N THR A 387 20.04 -45.48 12.20
CA THR A 387 20.40 -44.07 11.98
C THR A 387 19.45 -43.18 12.77
N ASN A 388 19.99 -42.58 13.83
CA ASN A 388 19.35 -41.51 14.59
C ASN A 388 19.12 -40.30 13.67
N SER A 389 17.86 -39.93 13.44
CA SER A 389 17.49 -38.67 12.80
C SER A 389 17.33 -37.58 13.87
N SER A 390 18.21 -36.58 13.87
CA SER A 390 18.05 -35.33 14.61
C SER A 390 16.95 -34.45 13.99
N PRO A 391 16.15 -33.69 14.77
CA PRO A 391 15.09 -32.85 14.23
C PRO A 391 15.64 -31.54 13.65
N SER A 392 15.33 -31.25 12.38
CA SER A 392 15.74 -30.03 11.69
C SER A 392 14.90 -28.82 12.12
N THR A 393 15.52 -27.78 12.68
CA THR A 393 14.94 -26.44 12.86
C THR A 393 14.70 -25.76 11.52
N SER A 394 13.57 -25.04 11.37
CA SER A 394 13.19 -24.41 10.09
C SER A 394 14.17 -23.30 9.66
N ARG A 395 14.50 -23.25 8.36
CA ARG A 395 15.39 -22.24 7.74
C ARG A 395 14.87 -20.80 7.91
N ALA A 396 13.58 -20.61 8.18
CA ALA A 396 12.97 -19.30 8.40
C ALA A 396 13.35 -18.71 9.77
N ALA A 397 13.42 -19.54 10.82
CA ALA A 397 13.83 -19.11 12.15
C ALA A 397 15.31 -18.67 12.18
N GLN A 398 16.15 -19.30 11.36
CA GLN A 398 17.57 -18.92 11.22
C GLN A 398 17.72 -17.50 10.63
N ARG A 399 16.95 -17.16 9.60
CA ARG A 399 17.00 -15.83 8.95
C ARG A 399 16.53 -14.68 9.85
N LEU A 400 15.60 -14.94 10.77
CA LEU A 400 15.13 -13.95 11.74
C LEU A 400 16.15 -13.70 12.86
N LEU A 401 16.89 -14.75 13.28
CA LEU A 401 17.93 -14.64 14.31
C LEU A 401 19.22 -13.98 13.79
N ASP A 402 19.51 -14.06 12.49
CA ASP A 402 20.68 -13.43 11.88
C ASP A 402 20.57 -11.89 11.78
N ARG A 403 19.38 -11.33 12.02
CA ARG A 403 19.15 -9.87 12.11
C ARG A 403 19.35 -9.29 13.51
N VAL A 404 19.67 -10.11 14.51
CA VAL A 404 19.89 -9.66 15.89
C VAL A 404 21.34 -9.16 16.06
N PRO A 405 21.57 -7.96 16.65
CA PRO A 405 22.91 -7.40 16.84
C PRO A 405 23.86 -8.33 17.60
N LEU A 406 25.14 -8.34 17.22
CA LEU A 406 26.18 -9.26 17.70
C LEU A 406 26.28 -9.39 19.23
N ARG A 407 26.02 -8.31 19.98
CA ARG A 407 26.06 -8.31 21.45
C ARG A 407 24.97 -9.16 22.10
N PHE A 408 23.84 -9.38 21.42
CA PHE A 408 22.69 -10.13 21.94
C PHE A 408 22.60 -11.57 21.41
N GLN A 409 23.47 -11.95 20.46
CA GLN A 409 23.55 -13.31 19.95
C GLN A 409 23.97 -14.33 21.02
N LYS A 410 24.77 -13.90 22.02
CA LYS A 410 25.17 -14.75 23.16
C LYS A 410 23.98 -15.22 24.00
N TYR A 411 22.93 -14.42 24.08
CA TYR A 411 21.73 -14.73 24.86
C TYR A 411 20.67 -15.47 24.02
N THR A 412 20.61 -15.19 22.71
CA THR A 412 19.61 -15.80 21.80
C THR A 412 20.08 -17.11 21.14
N ALA A 413 21.36 -17.47 21.25
CA ALA A 413 21.92 -18.71 20.70
C ALA A 413 21.25 -19.99 21.23
N GLY A 414 20.76 -19.98 22.47
CA GLY A 414 20.02 -21.12 23.05
C GLY A 414 18.69 -21.42 22.34
N LEU A 415 18.03 -20.40 21.79
CA LEU A 415 16.79 -20.53 21.03
C LEU A 415 17.02 -21.07 19.60
N ARG A 416 18.26 -21.01 19.09
CA ARG A 416 18.63 -21.42 17.73
C ARG A 416 18.56 -22.94 17.51
N LYS A 417 18.63 -23.74 18.58
CA LYS A 417 18.58 -25.21 18.55
C LYS A 417 17.38 -25.80 19.32
N ALA A 418 16.48 -24.96 19.80
CA ALA A 418 15.44 -25.40 20.73
C ALA A 418 14.20 -25.95 19.99
N PRO A 419 13.52 -26.99 20.53
CA PRO A 419 12.28 -27.51 19.97
C PRO A 419 11.18 -26.43 20.00
N LEU A 420 10.17 -26.55 19.11
CA LEU A 420 9.07 -25.58 18.93
C LEU A 420 8.40 -25.13 20.25
N SER A 421 8.43 -25.97 21.29
CA SER A 421 7.93 -25.66 22.63
C SER A 421 8.61 -24.47 23.31
N HIS A 422 9.90 -24.23 23.06
CA HIS A 422 10.64 -23.12 23.67
C HIS A 422 10.35 -21.79 22.98
N VAL A 423 10.08 -21.82 21.67
CA VAL A 423 9.67 -20.62 20.94
C VAL A 423 8.29 -20.15 21.42
N VAL A 424 7.35 -21.08 21.59
CA VAL A 424 6.02 -20.77 22.14
C VAL A 424 6.14 -20.29 23.60
N ALA A 425 7.01 -20.93 24.40
CA ALA A 425 7.27 -20.52 25.77
C ALA A 425 7.82 -19.10 25.87
N PHE A 426 8.77 -18.75 25.00
CA PHE A 426 9.35 -17.43 24.95
C PHE A 426 8.30 -16.36 24.60
N LEU A 427 7.47 -16.60 23.58
CA LEU A 427 6.43 -15.64 23.18
C LEU A 427 5.42 -15.41 24.30
N VAL A 428 4.93 -16.49 24.94
CA VAL A 428 4.00 -16.38 26.05
C VAL A 428 4.63 -15.65 27.24
N LEU A 429 5.88 -15.96 27.58
CA LEU A 429 6.58 -15.31 28.67
C LEU A 429 6.90 -13.83 28.37
N HIS A 430 7.19 -13.50 27.11
CA HIS A 430 7.41 -12.13 26.65
C HIS A 430 6.16 -11.25 26.77
N GLU A 431 4.99 -11.83 26.50
CA GLU A 431 3.69 -11.17 26.68
C GLU A 431 3.32 -11.05 28.17
N ILE A 432 3.54 -12.10 28.97
CA ILE A 432 3.29 -12.05 30.43
C ILE A 432 4.15 -10.97 31.09
N THR A 433 5.44 -10.90 30.73
CA THR A 433 6.35 -9.87 31.23
C THR A 433 6.05 -8.48 30.65
N ALA A 434 5.11 -8.34 29.70
CA ALA A 434 4.55 -7.06 29.28
C ALA A 434 3.34 -6.69 30.12
N VAL A 435 2.40 -7.62 30.27
CA VAL A 435 1.08 -7.37 30.86
C VAL A 435 1.15 -7.23 32.37
N VAL A 436 1.92 -8.09 33.05
CA VAL A 436 2.00 -8.08 34.52
C VAL A 436 2.61 -6.77 35.05
N PRO A 437 3.75 -6.28 34.54
CA PRO A 437 4.28 -4.98 34.96
C PRO A 437 3.37 -3.81 34.59
N LEU A 438 2.76 -3.84 33.40
CA LEU A 438 1.84 -2.78 32.96
C LEU A 438 0.65 -2.64 33.91
N LEU A 439 -0.02 -3.76 34.24
CA LEU A 439 -1.16 -3.75 35.16
C LEU A 439 -0.74 -3.49 36.61
N GLY A 440 0.43 -3.99 37.02
CA GLY A 440 0.98 -3.76 38.37
C GLY A 440 1.37 -2.31 38.60
N LEU A 441 2.03 -1.68 37.64
CA LEU A 441 2.39 -0.26 37.69
C LEU A 441 1.15 0.63 37.58
N PHE A 442 0.22 0.30 36.68
CA PHE A 442 -1.05 1.02 36.63
C PHE A 442 -1.81 0.92 37.96
N GLY A 443 -1.91 -0.28 38.55
CA GLY A 443 -2.52 -0.46 39.86
C GLY A 443 -1.78 0.33 40.95
N LEU A 444 -0.45 0.31 40.95
CA LEU A 444 0.35 1.11 41.88
C LEU A 444 0.02 2.59 41.74
N PHE A 445 0.04 3.15 40.53
CA PHE A 445 -0.23 4.58 40.29
C PHE A 445 -1.69 4.97 40.54
N HIS A 446 -2.62 4.04 40.35
CA HIS A 446 -4.05 4.29 40.54
C HIS A 446 -4.45 4.26 42.02
N TYR A 447 -3.83 3.38 42.81
CA TYR A 447 -4.11 3.20 44.24
C TYR A 447 -3.13 3.93 45.15
N THR A 448 -2.03 4.46 44.62
CA THR A 448 -1.08 5.32 45.33
C THR A 448 -0.96 6.62 44.56
N ASP A 449 -1.02 7.77 45.22
CA ASP A 449 -0.85 9.08 44.55
C ASP A 449 0.60 9.37 44.14
N PHE A 450 1.40 8.33 43.89
CA PHE A 450 2.79 8.42 43.50
C PHE A 450 2.95 8.22 41.99
N LEU A 451 3.30 9.30 41.28
CA LEU A 451 3.69 9.27 39.88
C LEU A 451 5.09 9.87 39.72
N PRO A 452 6.08 9.12 39.20
CA PRO A 452 7.43 9.64 39.00
C PRO A 452 7.51 10.50 37.73
N LEU A 453 6.69 11.54 37.63
CA LEU A 453 6.51 12.37 36.44
C LEU A 453 7.85 12.88 35.91
N GLY A 454 8.59 13.69 36.69
CA GLY A 454 9.83 14.30 36.21
C GLY A 454 10.94 13.31 35.80
N TYR A 455 11.04 12.14 36.44
CA TYR A 455 12.05 11.15 36.04
C TYR A 455 11.70 10.48 34.70
N VAL A 456 10.43 10.10 34.53
CA VAL A 456 9.96 9.33 33.37
C VAL A 456 9.72 10.23 32.16
N THR A 457 9.17 11.43 32.34
CA THR A 457 9.07 12.42 31.25
C THR A 457 10.46 12.87 30.83
N GLY A 458 11.38 13.13 31.76
CA GLY A 458 12.77 13.53 31.43
C GLY A 458 13.57 12.50 30.65
N HIS A 459 13.49 11.21 31.00
CA HIS A 459 14.31 10.18 30.35
C HIS A 459 13.58 9.42 29.23
N TRP A 460 12.24 9.42 29.26
CA TRP A 460 11.39 8.59 28.41
C TRP A 460 10.19 9.35 27.82
N ALA A 461 10.30 10.67 27.59
CA ALA A 461 9.27 11.54 27.00
C ALA A 461 8.55 10.92 25.79
N GLY A 462 9.32 10.42 24.81
CA GLY A 462 8.77 9.81 23.61
C GLY A 462 7.89 8.60 23.90
N TYR A 463 8.25 7.78 24.90
CA TYR A 463 7.41 6.65 25.31
C TYR A 463 6.17 7.11 26.09
N VAL A 464 6.27 8.18 26.88
CA VAL A 464 5.11 8.74 27.57
C VAL A 464 4.07 9.22 26.55
N ARG A 465 4.49 9.94 25.50
CA ARG A 465 3.60 10.41 24.43
C ARG A 465 2.88 9.27 23.72
N ASP A 466 3.63 8.24 23.32
CA ASP A 466 3.04 7.04 22.70
C ASP A 466 2.01 6.37 23.62
N GLY A 467 2.30 6.36 24.93
CA GLY A 467 1.41 5.86 25.98
C GLY A 467 0.11 6.67 26.09
N VAL A 468 0.20 8.00 26.07
CA VAL A 468 -0.95 8.92 26.07
C VAL A 468 -1.83 8.67 24.84
N GLY A 469 -1.23 8.66 23.65
CA GLY A 469 -1.97 8.44 22.41
C GLY A 469 -2.60 7.07 22.30
N MET A 470 -2.00 6.04 22.92
CA MET A 470 -2.61 4.72 23.05
C MET A 470 -3.80 4.73 24.02
N ALA A 471 -3.67 5.36 25.18
CA ALA A 471 -4.68 5.38 26.24
C ALA A 471 -5.93 6.16 25.80
N GLU A 472 -5.77 7.39 25.27
CA GLU A 472 -6.90 8.18 24.75
C GLU A 472 -7.65 7.43 23.65
N ARG A 473 -6.91 6.83 22.71
CA ARG A 473 -7.47 6.04 21.62
C ARG A 473 -8.28 4.85 22.13
N TYR A 474 -7.80 4.19 23.18
CA TYR A 474 -8.45 3.02 23.76
C TYR A 474 -9.68 3.41 24.59
N PHE A 475 -9.58 4.44 25.44
CA PHE A 475 -10.67 4.90 26.30
C PHE A 475 -11.82 5.53 25.50
N SER A 476 -11.53 6.43 24.55
CA SER A 476 -12.55 7.01 23.66
C SER A 476 -13.23 5.97 22.77
N ARG A 477 -12.54 4.89 22.39
CA ARG A 477 -13.15 3.80 21.62
C ARG A 477 -14.09 2.93 22.46
N LYS A 478 -13.80 2.79 23.76
CA LYS A 478 -14.54 1.90 24.67
C LYS A 478 -15.57 2.63 25.53
N GLY A 479 -15.59 3.97 25.51
CA GLY A 479 -16.44 4.76 26.40
C GLY A 479 -16.03 4.63 27.87
N TRP A 480 -14.76 4.32 28.15
CA TRP A 480 -14.27 4.10 29.51
C TRP A 480 -13.85 5.41 30.15
N PHE A 481 -14.01 5.52 31.47
CA PHE A 481 -13.59 6.69 32.26
C PHE A 481 -14.20 8.02 31.79
N GLY A 482 -15.38 7.99 31.16
CA GLY A 482 -16.08 9.19 30.68
C GLY A 482 -15.54 9.77 29.37
N PHE A 483 -14.75 9.01 28.60
CA PHE A 483 -14.24 9.42 27.29
C PHE A 483 -15.23 9.16 26.16
N GLU A 484 -15.43 10.16 25.31
CA GLU A 484 -16.22 10.09 24.08
C GLU A 484 -15.32 10.16 22.84
N ALA A 485 -15.91 9.96 21.65
CA ALA A 485 -15.18 10.03 20.39
C ALA A 485 -14.54 11.42 20.14
N GLY A 486 -15.13 12.49 20.70
CA GLY A 486 -14.63 13.86 20.59
C GLY A 486 -13.44 14.19 21.48
N ASP A 487 -13.17 13.41 22.53
CA ASP A 487 -12.02 13.60 23.43
C ASP A 487 -10.73 12.97 22.90
N ARG A 488 -10.79 12.36 21.72
CA ARG A 488 -9.71 11.55 21.17
C ARG A 488 -8.61 12.47 20.64
N GLY A 489 -7.43 12.37 21.21
CA GLY A 489 -6.27 13.13 20.78
C GLY A 489 -6.21 14.56 21.34
N THR A 490 -7.01 14.86 22.36
CA THR A 490 -6.98 16.16 23.05
C THR A 490 -5.64 16.38 23.74
N MET A 491 -5.17 15.41 24.53
CA MET A 491 -3.90 15.49 25.24
C MET A 491 -2.72 15.31 24.28
N THR A 492 -2.80 14.38 23.31
CA THR A 492 -1.73 14.27 22.28
C THR A 492 -1.62 15.53 21.43
N GLY A 493 -2.75 16.16 21.08
CA GLY A 493 -2.74 17.37 20.27
C GLY A 493 -2.24 18.61 21.01
N GLU A 494 -2.27 18.65 22.35
CA GLU A 494 -1.64 19.70 23.15
C GLU A 494 -0.13 19.42 23.35
N LEU A 495 0.26 18.16 23.51
CA LEU A 495 1.66 17.73 23.52
C LEU A 495 2.36 18.03 22.18
N ASP A 496 1.72 17.73 21.05
CA ASP A 496 2.28 17.97 19.71
C ASP A 496 2.34 19.47 19.36
N ARG A 497 1.44 20.30 19.91
CA ARG A 497 1.49 21.77 19.76
C ARG A 497 2.61 22.40 20.59
N SER A 498 2.95 21.80 21.72
CA SER A 498 4.08 22.24 22.56
C SER A 498 5.41 22.03 21.85
N GLU A 499 5.60 20.91 21.13
CA GLU A 499 6.81 20.66 20.32
C GLU A 499 6.92 21.61 19.11
N GLY A 500 5.80 22.02 18.51
CA GLY A 500 5.79 22.89 17.33
C GLY A 500 6.31 24.32 17.55
N SER A 501 6.35 24.79 18.79
CA SER A 501 6.84 26.13 19.17
C SER A 501 8.31 26.17 19.58
N GLU A 502 9.00 25.04 19.71
CA GLU A 502 10.32 24.95 20.38
C GLU A 502 11.44 24.32 19.53
N ALA A 503 11.35 24.34 18.20
CA ALA A 503 12.37 23.79 17.30
C ALA A 503 13.75 24.52 17.32
N THR A 504 14.04 25.32 18.35
CA THR A 504 15.33 25.94 18.64
C THR A 504 15.88 25.61 20.04
N GLY A 505 15.19 24.81 20.85
CA GLY A 505 15.53 24.49 22.26
C GLY A 505 16.26 23.15 22.46
N SER A 506 16.93 23.01 23.60
CA SER A 506 17.70 21.82 23.98
C SER A 506 16.80 20.66 24.46
N THR A 507 17.32 19.43 24.55
CA THR A 507 16.56 18.26 25.07
C THR A 507 16.05 18.42 26.51
N GLU A 508 16.57 19.39 27.26
CA GLU A 508 16.14 19.69 28.63
C GLU A 508 14.83 20.52 28.64
N ASP A 509 14.63 21.40 27.66
CA ASP A 509 13.48 22.30 27.58
C ASP A 509 12.18 21.54 27.18
N ALA A 510 12.29 20.56 26.28
CA ALA A 510 11.16 19.72 25.85
C ALA A 510 10.66 18.74 26.94
N ALA A 511 11.54 18.36 27.87
CA ALA A 511 11.20 17.52 29.01
C ALA A 511 10.43 18.30 30.08
N ASP A 512 10.82 19.55 30.32
CA ASP A 512 10.18 20.47 31.26
C ASP A 512 8.77 20.84 30.80
N SER A 513 8.59 21.16 29.51
CA SER A 513 7.27 21.47 28.92
C SER A 513 6.32 20.26 28.92
N THR A 514 6.83 19.05 28.65
CA THR A 514 6.04 17.81 28.74
C THR A 514 5.62 17.51 30.18
N GLN A 515 6.51 17.76 31.14
CA GLN A 515 6.23 17.54 32.57
C GLN A 515 5.12 18.47 33.07
N ASP A 516 5.20 19.78 32.78
CA ASP A 516 4.21 20.77 33.19
C ASP A 516 2.81 20.45 32.63
N LEU A 517 2.74 20.01 31.38
CA LEU A 517 1.49 19.56 30.76
C LEU A 517 0.93 18.31 31.47
N MET A 518 1.78 17.33 31.78
CA MET A 518 1.33 16.12 32.49
C MET A 518 0.82 16.44 33.91
N GLU A 519 1.46 17.35 34.64
CA GLU A 519 1.01 17.78 35.97
C GLU A 519 -0.34 18.51 35.93
N ARG A 520 -0.59 19.28 34.87
CA ARG A 520 -1.89 19.93 34.64
C ARG A 520 -2.98 18.89 34.36
N TRP A 521 -2.72 17.91 33.52
CA TRP A 521 -3.67 16.85 33.18
C TRP A 521 -3.89 15.83 34.30
N GLN A 522 -2.93 15.66 35.20
CA GLN A 522 -3.09 14.85 36.40
C GLN A 522 -4.15 15.43 37.36
N LYS A 523 -4.37 16.75 37.35
CA LYS A 523 -5.37 17.43 38.20
C LYS A 523 -6.80 17.23 37.69
N ASP A 524 -6.97 16.86 36.42
CA ASP A 524 -8.27 16.53 35.86
C ASP A 524 -8.61 15.06 36.12
N ALA A 525 -9.72 14.80 36.83
CA ALA A 525 -10.15 13.46 37.19
C ALA A 525 -10.37 12.54 35.97
N LYS A 526 -10.72 13.11 34.81
CA LYS A 526 -10.90 12.38 33.55
C LYS A 526 -9.54 11.97 32.96
N TYR A 527 -8.57 12.86 32.94
CA TYR A 527 -7.27 12.63 32.30
C TYR A 527 -6.20 12.05 33.22
N LYS A 528 -6.42 12.04 34.55
CA LYS A 528 -5.55 11.34 35.52
C LYS A 528 -5.27 9.89 35.12
N VAL A 529 -6.31 9.16 34.71
CA VAL A 529 -6.19 7.74 34.30
C VAL A 529 -5.37 7.58 33.01
N VAL A 530 -5.39 8.57 32.12
CA VAL A 530 -4.58 8.59 30.90
C VAL A 530 -3.10 8.75 31.26
N VAL A 531 -2.78 9.68 32.16
CA VAL A 531 -1.42 9.90 32.68
C VAL A 531 -0.88 8.63 33.33
N GLU A 532 -1.66 7.99 34.19
CA GLU A 532 -1.28 6.74 34.89
C GLU A 532 -0.95 5.60 33.92
N VAL A 533 -1.80 5.38 32.91
CA VAL A 533 -1.57 4.35 31.88
C VAL A 533 -0.37 4.70 31.00
N ALA A 534 -0.21 5.97 30.62
CA ALA A 534 0.92 6.41 29.81
C ALA A 534 2.26 6.17 30.53
N MET A 535 2.31 6.46 31.83
CA MET A 535 3.48 6.24 32.68
C MET A 535 3.80 4.77 32.85
N ALA A 536 2.79 3.94 33.13
CA ALA A 536 2.97 2.49 33.23
C ALA A 536 3.45 1.87 31.91
N TRP A 537 2.93 2.37 30.79
CA TRP A 537 3.33 1.97 29.44
C TRP A 537 4.77 2.38 29.13
N ALA A 538 5.15 3.62 29.45
CA ALA A 538 6.49 4.14 29.22
C ALA A 538 7.56 3.35 29.98
N ILE A 539 7.33 3.07 31.27
CA ILE A 539 8.23 2.25 32.08
C ILE A 539 8.30 0.81 31.52
N THR A 540 7.16 0.21 31.16
CA THR A 540 7.12 -1.15 30.59
C THR A 540 7.87 -1.27 29.26
N LYS A 541 7.89 -0.19 28.47
CA LYS A 541 8.65 -0.07 27.23
C LYS A 541 10.13 0.19 27.47
N ALA A 542 10.48 1.07 28.41
CA ALA A 542 11.87 1.29 28.81
C ALA A 542 12.53 0.00 29.31
N LEU A 543 11.77 -0.87 29.99
CA LEU A 543 12.23 -2.18 30.46
C LEU A 543 12.32 -3.25 29.38
N LEU A 544 12.02 -2.96 28.10
CA LEU A 544 12.03 -3.95 27.01
C LEU A 544 13.34 -4.78 26.91
N PRO A 545 14.56 -4.19 27.01
CA PRO A 545 15.78 -4.97 26.96
C PRO A 545 15.91 -5.96 28.12
N ALA A 546 15.59 -5.52 29.35
CA ALA A 546 15.59 -6.36 30.53
C ALA A 546 14.53 -7.47 30.45
N ARG A 547 13.33 -7.14 29.96
CA ARG A 547 12.21 -8.09 29.75
C ARG A 547 12.57 -9.18 28.76
N ILE A 548 13.27 -8.85 27.67
CA ILE A 548 13.77 -9.83 26.71
C ILE A 548 14.78 -10.76 27.39
N LEU A 549 15.73 -10.22 28.17
CA LEU A 549 16.72 -11.04 28.89
C LEU A 549 16.06 -12.00 29.89
N VAL A 550 15.12 -11.51 30.70
CA VAL A 550 14.35 -12.33 31.65
C VAL A 550 13.52 -13.39 30.94
N SER A 551 12.88 -13.04 29.82
CA SER A 551 12.07 -13.98 29.04
C SER A 551 12.95 -15.08 28.43
N VAL A 552 14.11 -14.73 27.87
CA VAL A 552 15.07 -15.70 27.34
C VAL A 552 15.58 -16.64 28.46
N TRP A 553 15.94 -16.10 29.62
CA TRP A 553 16.43 -16.87 30.76
C TRP A 553 15.36 -17.80 31.36
N GLY A 554 14.10 -17.35 31.45
CA GLY A 554 12.99 -18.12 32.00
C GLY A 554 12.36 -19.14 31.03
N THR A 555 12.67 -19.04 29.74
CA THR A 555 12.09 -19.88 28.68
C THR A 555 12.29 -21.39 28.91
N PRO A 556 13.49 -21.89 29.28
CA PRO A 556 13.70 -23.33 29.48
C PRO A 556 12.86 -23.91 30.62
N TRP A 557 12.75 -23.19 31.73
CA TRP A 557 11.91 -23.57 32.86
C TRP A 557 10.42 -23.54 32.50
N PHE A 558 9.97 -22.45 31.85
CA PHE A 558 8.57 -22.24 31.50
C PHE A 558 8.08 -23.26 30.44
N ALA A 559 8.94 -23.64 29.50
CA ALA A 559 8.66 -24.72 28.55
C ALA A 559 8.41 -26.06 29.26
N GLY A 560 9.14 -26.35 30.35
CA GLY A 560 8.91 -27.52 31.20
C GLY A 560 7.57 -27.48 31.95
N VAL A 561 7.19 -26.31 32.47
CA VAL A 561 5.89 -26.09 33.14
C VAL A 561 4.72 -26.30 32.16
N MET A 562 4.79 -25.71 30.98
CA MET A 562 3.76 -25.91 29.95
C MET A 562 3.69 -27.36 29.45
N GLY A 563 4.83 -28.05 29.38
CA GLY A 563 4.88 -29.48 29.06
C GLY A 563 4.15 -30.35 30.09
N ARG A 564 4.34 -30.07 31.39
CA ARG A 564 3.63 -30.78 32.48
C ARG A 564 2.14 -30.46 32.51
N ALA A 565 1.76 -29.19 32.35
CA ALA A 565 0.36 -28.78 32.28
C ALA A 565 -0.38 -29.48 31.13
N ARG A 566 0.25 -29.60 29.95
CA ARG A 566 -0.31 -30.32 28.80
C ARG A 566 -0.52 -31.82 29.04
N SER A 567 0.30 -32.44 29.90
CA SER A 567 0.11 -33.85 30.29
C SER A 567 -1.10 -34.05 31.21
N VAL A 568 -1.37 -33.09 32.10
CA VAL A 568 -2.53 -33.10 33.01
C VAL A 568 -3.84 -32.90 32.23
N PHE A 569 -3.86 -32.02 31.22
CA PHE A 569 -5.03 -31.82 30.37
C PHE A 569 -5.29 -32.98 29.38
N ARG A 570 -4.28 -33.81 29.08
CA ARG A 570 -4.45 -35.03 28.26
C ARG A 570 -4.90 -36.25 29.06
N SER A 571 -4.70 -36.27 30.37
CA SER A 571 -5.11 -37.38 31.25
C SER A 571 -6.60 -37.36 31.64
N ARG A 572 -7.35 -36.33 31.22
CA ARG A 572 -8.79 -36.15 31.48
C ARG A 572 -9.67 -36.28 30.23
N ARG A 573 -9.21 -36.93 29.16
CA ARG A 573 -10.03 -37.28 27.99
C ARG A 573 -9.97 -38.77 27.68
#